data_AF-A0A9X0BF31-F1
#
_entry.id   AF-A0A9X0BF31-F1
#
_cell.length_a   1.000
_cell.length_b   1.000
_cell.length_c   1.000
_cell.angle_alpha   90.00
_cell.angle_beta   90.00
_cell.angle_gamma   90.00
#
_symmetry.space_group_name_H-M   'P 1'
#
loop_
_entity.id
_entity.type
_entity.pdbx_description
1 polymer ?
#
loop_
_entity_poly.entity_id
_entity_poly.type
_entity_poly.pdbx_seq_one_letter_code
_entity_poly.pdbx_strand_id
1 'polypeptide(L)'
;MLSAFTARALVDLKPRDRSRIDSVLAYGDRILAGLNNGTLRIYRVTDTLNEENPDGNDNEPAGGSGSAEGGSKTELLRELDKFARYKVEQLALVKEAKVLVSLSGGVVSLHDSQDYGLLHTLVQAKGGFCFCYYFQRC
;
A
#
# COMPACT_ATOMS: atom_id res chain seq x y z
N MET A 1 -2.55 6.75 32.77
CA MET A 1 -2.95 6.26 31.44
C MET A 1 -1.71 5.67 30.78
N LEU A 2 -1.69 4.37 30.46
CA LEU A 2 -0.61 3.74 29.73
C LEU A 2 -0.74 4.11 28.25
N SER A 3 0.21 4.90 27.72
CA SER A 3 0.30 5.18 26.29
C SER A 3 0.93 3.97 25.60
N ALA A 4 0.10 3.06 25.06
CA ALA A 4 0.57 1.82 24.45
C ALA A 4 1.06 1.99 23.01
N PHE A 5 0.69 3.08 22.33
CA PHE A 5 1.05 3.35 20.95
C PHE A 5 0.97 4.85 20.63
N THR A 6 1.98 5.36 19.93
CA THR A 6 1.95 6.69 19.33
C THR A 6 1.87 6.52 17.82
N ALA A 7 0.73 6.90 17.23
CA ALA A 7 0.54 6.81 15.79
C ALA A 7 1.54 7.71 15.06
N ARG A 8 2.24 7.13 14.08
CA ARG A 8 3.17 7.84 13.20
C ARG A 8 2.65 7.78 11.77
N ALA A 9 2.63 8.93 11.10
CA ALA A 9 2.35 8.99 9.68
C ALA A 9 3.50 8.31 8.89
N LEU A 10 3.14 7.35 8.03
CA LEU A 10 4.11 6.62 7.20
C LEU A 10 4.32 7.28 5.84
N VAL A 11 3.23 7.79 5.24
CA VAL A 11 3.22 8.42 3.92
C VAL A 11 2.24 9.57 3.94
N ASP A 12 2.72 10.75 3.54
CA ASP A 12 1.86 11.90 3.25
C ASP A 12 1.74 12.08 1.74
N LEU A 13 0.50 12.03 1.24
CA LEU A 13 0.21 12.39 -0.14
C LEU A 13 0.30 13.91 -0.27
N LYS A 14 1.09 14.40 -1.24
CA LYS A 14 1.24 15.84 -1.46
C LYS A 14 -0.14 16.44 -1.79
N PRO A 15 -0.53 17.59 -1.22
CA PRO A 15 -1.83 18.22 -1.49
C PRO A 15 -2.10 18.54 -2.98
N ARG A 16 -1.03 18.68 -3.78
CA ARG A 16 -1.12 18.87 -5.23
C ARG A 16 -1.57 17.60 -5.97
N ASP A 17 -1.26 16.45 -5.40
CA ASP A 17 -1.73 15.15 -5.84
C ASP A 17 -3.19 15.05 -5.37
N ARG A 18 -4.16 15.34 -6.26
CA ARG A 18 -5.61 15.24 -5.95
C ARG A 18 -6.06 13.81 -5.60
N SER A 19 -5.09 12.91 -5.49
CA SER A 19 -5.24 11.51 -5.14
C SER A 19 -5.49 11.36 -3.64
N ARG A 20 -6.47 10.53 -3.29
CA ARG A 20 -6.78 10.13 -1.91
C ARG A 20 -6.68 8.62 -1.81
N ILE A 21 -6.26 8.13 -0.65
CA ILE A 21 -6.23 6.70 -0.36
C ILE A 21 -7.67 6.25 -0.08
N ASP A 22 -8.18 5.30 -0.88
CA ASP A 22 -9.50 4.66 -0.69
C ASP A 22 -9.36 3.26 -0.06
N SER A 23 -8.26 2.56 -0.33
CA SER A 23 -8.01 1.23 0.24
C SER A 23 -6.55 1.03 0.61
N VAL A 24 -6.31 0.23 1.66
CA VAL A 24 -4.98 -0.10 2.15
C VAL A 24 -4.92 -1.60 2.45
N LEU A 25 -3.81 -2.23 2.06
CA LEU A 25 -3.51 -3.63 2.35
C LEU A 25 -2.06 -3.74 2.83
N ALA A 26 -1.87 -4.26 4.05
CA ALA A 26 -0.55 -4.57 4.57
C ALA A 26 -0.21 -6.05 4.32
N TYR A 27 0.98 -6.31 3.78
CA TYR A 27 1.50 -7.66 3.58
C TYR A 27 3.03 -7.69 3.72
N GLY A 28 3.52 -8.38 4.75
CA GLY A 28 4.95 -8.43 5.06
C GLY A 28 5.45 -7.04 5.46
N ASP A 29 6.53 -6.60 4.82
CA ASP A 29 7.10 -5.25 4.96
C ASP A 29 6.50 -4.24 3.95
N ARG A 30 5.43 -4.63 3.24
CA ARG A 30 4.82 -3.80 2.19
C ARG A 30 3.44 -3.30 2.57
N ILE A 31 3.15 -2.08 2.13
CA ILE A 31 1.83 -1.47 2.17
C ILE A 31 1.41 -1.16 0.73
N LEU A 32 0.28 -1.71 0.33
CA LEU A 32 -0.36 -1.43 -0.94
C LEU A 32 -1.48 -0.41 -0.69
N ALA A 33 -1.41 0.74 -1.34
CA ALA A 33 -2.40 1.81 -1.25
C ALA A 33 -3.13 1.96 -2.58
N GLY A 34 -4.43 1.67 -2.57
CA GLY A 34 -5.32 1.91 -3.69
C GLY A 34 -5.89 3.33 -3.63
N LEU A 35 -5.73 4.09 -4.71
CA LEU A 35 -6.12 5.50 -4.76
C LEU A 35 -7.47 5.71 -5.47
N ASN A 36 -8.09 6.87 -5.20
CA ASN A 36 -9.37 7.28 -5.79
C ASN A 36 -9.35 7.46 -7.32
N ASN A 37 -8.16 7.59 -7.90
CA ASN A 37 -7.95 7.74 -9.35
C ASN A 37 -7.66 6.40 -10.05
N GLY A 38 -7.71 5.27 -9.32
CA GLY A 38 -7.43 3.94 -9.87
C GLY A 38 -5.96 3.54 -9.89
N THR A 39 -5.08 4.34 -9.29
CA THR A 39 -3.65 4.03 -9.15
C THR A 39 -3.41 3.10 -7.96
N LEU A 40 -2.47 2.18 -8.10
CA LEU A 40 -1.96 1.37 -7.00
C LEU A 40 -0.51 1.81 -6.68
N ARG A 41 -0.26 2.21 -5.44
CA ARG A 41 1.10 2.50 -4.94
C ARG A 41 1.55 1.43 -3.98
N ILE A 42 2.77 0.95 -4.14
CA ILE A 42 3.37 -0.08 -3.30
C ILE A 42 4.53 0.54 -2.55
N TYR A 43 4.41 0.59 -1.23
CA TYR A 43 5.43 1.10 -0.34
C TYR A 43 6.09 -0.05 0.41
N ARG A 44 7.36 0.12 0.73
CA ARG A 44 8.07 -0.68 1.72
C ARG A 44 8.23 0.14 2.98
N VAL A 45 7.96 -0.46 4.13
CA VAL A 45 8.19 0.15 5.44
C VAL A 45 9.34 -0.59 6.10
N THR A 46 10.39 0.16 6.48
CA THR A 46 11.56 -0.37 7.20
C THR A 46 11.63 0.33 8.54
N ASP A 47 11.62 -0.42 9.64
CA ASP A 47 11.81 0.15 10.97
C ASP A 47 13.30 0.44 11.20
N THR A 48 13.63 1.71 11.41
CA THR A 48 15.00 2.17 11.73
C THR A 48 15.24 2.28 13.23
N LEU A 49 14.45 1.59 14.06
CA LEU A 49 14.48 1.71 15.52
C LEU A 49 15.73 1.14 16.20
N ASN A 50 16.73 0.65 15.45
CA ASN A 50 17.88 -0.08 15.97
C ASN A 50 19.25 0.48 15.53
N GLU A 51 19.41 1.80 15.40
CA GLU A 51 20.76 2.40 15.26
C GLU A 51 21.08 3.34 16.42
N GLU A 52 21.30 2.74 17.59
CA GLU A 52 22.20 3.32 18.59
C GLU A 52 23.64 2.89 18.25
N ASN A 53 24.36 3.72 17.50
CA ASN A 53 25.79 3.92 17.70
C ASN A 53 26.19 5.29 17.13
N PRO A 54 26.67 6.24 17.96
CA PRO A 54 27.11 7.55 17.50
C PRO A 54 28.58 7.49 17.13
N ASP A 55 28.92 7.78 15.88
CA ASP A 55 30.27 8.25 15.57
C ASP A 55 30.27 9.20 14.37
N GLY A 56 30.57 10.47 14.69
CA GLY A 56 31.45 11.34 13.93
C GLY A 56 31.20 11.62 12.44
N ASN A 57 30.70 12.83 12.20
CA ASN A 57 31.36 13.87 11.39
C ASN A 57 30.88 14.17 9.94
N ASP A 58 30.42 15.43 9.80
CA ASP A 58 30.53 16.40 8.69
C ASP A 58 29.80 16.25 7.33
N ASN A 59 28.74 17.07 7.21
CA ASN A 59 28.47 18.10 6.18
C ASN A 59 28.26 17.71 4.69
N GLU A 60 26.99 17.67 4.25
CA GLU A 60 26.55 18.11 2.91
C GLU A 60 25.09 18.62 2.93
N PRO A 61 24.73 19.71 2.20
CA PRO A 61 23.36 20.21 2.16
C PRO A 61 22.57 19.52 1.03
N ALA A 62 21.96 18.37 1.34
CA ALA A 62 21.01 17.73 0.42
C ALA A 62 19.59 18.25 0.66
N GLY A 63 19.12 19.12 -0.24
CA GLY A 63 17.71 19.51 -0.29
C GLY A 63 16.81 18.32 -0.59
N GLY A 64 15.87 18.02 0.30
CA GLY A 64 14.94 16.92 0.11
C GLY A 64 14.05 16.61 1.31
N SER A 65 13.06 17.47 1.56
CA SER A 65 11.77 17.19 2.22
C SER A 65 11.77 16.19 3.40
N GLY A 66 11.93 16.72 4.61
CA GLY A 66 11.20 16.31 5.82
C GLY A 66 11.39 14.87 6.29
N SER A 67 12.53 14.58 6.92
CA SER A 67 12.66 13.39 7.78
C SER A 67 12.41 13.80 9.23
N ALA A 68 11.26 13.38 9.78
CA ALA A 68 11.05 13.41 11.22
C ALA A 68 11.98 12.38 11.88
N GLU A 69 12.83 12.87 12.77
CA GLU A 69 13.86 12.16 13.53
C GLU A 69 13.33 10.84 14.16
N GLY A 70 14.17 9.79 14.14
CA GLY A 70 13.95 8.51 14.84
C GLY A 70 12.86 7.59 14.28
N GLY A 71 12.75 7.43 12.94
CA GLY A 71 11.53 6.96 12.32
C GLY A 71 11.59 5.99 11.17
N SER A 72 10.70 4.99 11.20
CA SER A 72 10.46 4.04 10.12
C SER A 72 10.55 4.70 8.74
N LYS A 73 11.52 4.27 7.94
CA LYS A 73 11.73 4.74 6.56
C LYS A 73 10.69 4.07 5.67
N THR A 74 9.90 4.89 4.99
CA THR A 74 8.93 4.41 3.99
C THR A 74 9.42 4.76 2.60
N GLU A 75 9.53 3.75 1.73
CA GLU A 75 10.03 3.87 0.36
C GLU A 75 8.93 3.48 -0.63
N LEU A 76 8.68 4.31 -1.65
CA LEU A 76 7.78 3.96 -2.75
C LEU A 76 8.51 3.02 -3.72
N LEU A 77 8.12 1.75 -3.76
CA LEU A 77 8.71 0.74 -4.63
C LEU A 77 8.15 0.77 -6.06
N ARG A 78 6.85 1.03 -6.19
CA ARG A 78 6.16 0.98 -7.49
C ARG A 78 4.90 1.85 -7.47
N GLU A 79 4.65 2.49 -8.59
CA GLU A 79 3.42 3.20 -8.90
C GLU A 79 2.83 2.60 -10.19
N LEU A 80 1.59 2.11 -10.10
CA LEU A 80 0.87 1.51 -11.23
C LEU A 80 -0.29 2.41 -11.60
N ASP A 81 -0.01 3.34 -12.51
CA ASP A 81 -1.05 4.14 -13.14
C ASP A 81 -2.02 3.25 -13.91
N LYS A 82 -3.30 3.62 -13.89
CA LYS A 82 -4.37 2.89 -14.58
C LYS A 82 -4.46 1.41 -14.16
N PHE A 83 -4.02 1.08 -12.93
CA PHE A 83 -4.21 -0.25 -12.34
C PHE A 83 -5.69 -0.64 -12.35
N ALA A 84 -6.57 0.33 -12.05
CA ALA A 84 -8.00 0.22 -12.22
C ALA A 84 -8.57 1.45 -12.94
N ARG A 85 -9.77 1.29 -13.53
CA ARG A 85 -10.47 2.38 -14.23
C ARG A 85 -11.14 3.37 -13.28
N TYR A 86 -11.59 2.88 -12.12
CA TYR A 86 -12.23 3.68 -11.08
C TYR A 86 -11.37 3.64 -9.81
N LYS A 87 -11.83 4.28 -8.73
CA LYS A 87 -11.17 4.15 -7.43
C LYS A 87 -10.96 2.68 -7.04
N VAL A 88 -9.86 2.40 -6.36
CA VAL A 88 -9.59 1.06 -5.82
C VAL A 88 -10.27 0.97 -4.46
N GLU A 89 -11.42 0.30 -4.41
CA GLU A 89 -12.37 0.32 -3.27
C GLU A 89 -12.00 -0.68 -2.18
N GLN A 90 -11.46 -1.84 -2.58
CA GLN A 90 -11.05 -2.89 -1.66
C GLN A 90 -9.87 -3.65 -2.26
N LEU A 91 -8.92 -4.03 -1.42
CA LEU A 91 -7.76 -4.84 -1.76
C LEU A 91 -7.69 -6.04 -0.81
N ALA A 92 -7.29 -7.19 -1.33
CA ALA A 92 -6.98 -8.36 -0.53
C ALA A 92 -5.90 -9.21 -1.22
N LEU A 93 -5.08 -9.91 -0.44
CA LEU A 93 -4.08 -10.83 -0.97
C LEU A 93 -4.38 -12.26 -0.53
N VAL A 94 -4.46 -13.17 -1.50
CA VAL A 94 -4.49 -14.62 -1.27
C VAL A 94 -3.07 -15.14 -1.43
N LYS A 95 -2.35 -15.26 -0.31
CA LYS A 95 -0.89 -15.50 -0.29
C LYS A 95 -0.53 -16.84 -0.92
N GLU A 96 -1.31 -17.87 -0.61
CA GLU A 96 -1.13 -19.24 -1.06
C GLU A 96 -1.29 -19.36 -2.58
N ALA A 97 -2.19 -18.54 -3.15
CA ALA A 97 -2.44 -18.49 -4.58
C ALA A 97 -1.54 -17.48 -5.32
N LYS A 98 -0.78 -16.65 -4.60
CA LYS A 98 -0.01 -15.52 -5.17
C LYS A 98 -0.89 -14.53 -5.96
N VAL A 99 -2.13 -14.31 -5.52
CA VAL A 99 -3.10 -13.45 -6.21
C VAL A 99 -3.47 -12.25 -5.34
N LEU A 100 -3.36 -11.05 -5.92
CA LEU A 100 -3.96 -9.82 -5.40
C LEU A 100 -5.38 -9.67 -5.98
N VAL A 101 -6.36 -9.50 -5.12
CA VAL A 101 -7.75 -9.24 -5.48
C VAL A 101 -8.05 -7.76 -5.29
N SER A 102 -8.61 -7.13 -6.30
CA SER A 102 -9.04 -5.73 -6.25
C SER A 102 -10.53 -5.60 -6.57
N LEU A 103 -11.21 -4.68 -5.89
CA LEU A 103 -12.55 -4.21 -6.25
C LEU A 103 -12.44 -2.77 -6.76
N SER A 104 -12.98 -2.51 -7.94
CA SER A 104 -13.06 -1.16 -8.48
C SER A 104 -14.28 -0.99 -9.38
N GLY A 105 -15.13 0.00 -9.05
CA GLY A 105 -16.32 0.30 -9.84
C GLY A 105 -17.32 -0.85 -9.89
N GLY A 106 -17.40 -1.60 -8.78
CA GLY A 106 -18.24 -2.79 -8.67
C GLY A 106 -17.76 -3.99 -9.49
N VAL A 107 -16.48 -4.05 -9.87
CA VAL A 107 -15.88 -5.18 -10.59
C VAL A 107 -14.73 -5.75 -9.77
N VAL A 108 -14.73 -7.07 -9.56
CA VAL A 108 -13.64 -7.79 -8.89
C VAL A 108 -12.63 -8.28 -9.94
N SER A 109 -11.37 -7.93 -9.75
CA SER A 109 -10.25 -8.34 -10.61
C SER A 109 -9.17 -9.07 -9.80
N LEU A 110 -8.58 -10.09 -10.43
CA LEU A 110 -7.47 -10.89 -9.93
C LEU A 110 -6.21 -10.43 -10.65
N HIS A 111 -5.17 -10.15 -9.87
CA HIS A 111 -3.87 -9.69 -10.34
C HIS A 111 -2.79 -10.62 -9.78
N ASP A 112 -1.67 -10.75 -10.49
CA ASP A 112 -0.51 -11.45 -9.94
C ASP A 112 0.08 -10.64 -8.77
N SER A 113 0.51 -11.32 -7.71
CA SER A 113 1.01 -10.65 -6.50
C SER A 113 2.42 -10.04 -6.64
N GLN A 114 3.19 -10.43 -7.65
CA GLN A 114 4.57 -9.97 -7.87
C GLN A 114 4.61 -8.81 -8.86
N ASP A 115 3.97 -8.97 -10.03
CA ASP A 115 4.00 -7.94 -11.07
C ASP A 115 2.77 -7.02 -11.07
N TYR A 116 1.69 -7.41 -10.37
CA TYR A 116 0.41 -6.71 -10.28
C TYR A 116 -0.35 -6.59 -11.62
N GLY A 117 0.06 -7.37 -12.62
CA GLY A 117 -0.62 -7.52 -13.88
C GLY A 117 -1.98 -8.17 -13.72
N LEU A 118 -2.95 -7.77 -14.54
CA LEU A 118 -4.29 -8.35 -14.55
C LEU A 118 -4.25 -9.80 -15.04
N LEU A 119 -4.73 -10.72 -14.21
CA LEU A 119 -4.90 -12.13 -14.55
C LEU A 119 -6.30 -12.41 -15.07
N HIS A 120 -7.32 -11.99 -14.32
CA HIS A 120 -8.71 -12.29 -14.65
C HIS A 120 -9.68 -11.27 -14.03
N THR A 121 -10.83 -11.06 -14.66
CA THR A 121 -11.91 -10.23 -14.12
C THR A 121 -13.15 -11.09 -13.89
N LEU A 122 -13.66 -11.09 -12.67
CA LEU A 122 -14.83 -11.88 -12.29
C LEU A 122 -16.12 -11.19 -12.75
N VAL A 123 -16.55 -11.50 -13.97
CA VAL A 123 -17.74 -10.89 -14.60
C VAL A 123 -19.02 -11.19 -13.81
N GLN A 124 -19.11 -12.34 -13.16
CA GLN A 124 -20.27 -12.73 -12.34
C GLN A 124 -20.40 -11.92 -11.04
N ALA A 125 -19.32 -11.28 -10.57
CA ALA A 125 -19.30 -10.47 -9.35
C ALA A 125 -19.63 -8.99 -9.61
N LYS A 126 -20.11 -8.65 -10.82
CA LYS A 126 -20.39 -7.27 -11.22
C LYS A 126 -21.54 -6.67 -10.39
N GLY A 127 -21.33 -5.45 -9.90
CA GLY A 127 -22.27 -4.72 -9.06
C GLY A 127 -22.11 -4.98 -7.56
N GLY A 128 -21.13 -5.79 -7.15
CA GLY A 128 -20.77 -5.96 -5.75
C GLY A 128 -20.16 -4.69 -5.16
N PHE A 129 -20.42 -4.42 -3.88
CA PHE A 129 -19.87 -3.27 -3.15
C PHE A 129 -18.74 -3.65 -2.18
N CYS A 130 -18.57 -4.94 -1.92
CA CYS A 130 -17.56 -5.53 -1.06
C CYS A 130 -17.38 -7.01 -1.47
N PHE A 131 -16.20 -7.57 -1.23
CA PHE A 131 -15.96 -9.00 -1.32
C PHE A 131 -15.32 -9.52 -0.02
N CYS A 132 -15.47 -10.82 0.23
CA CYS A 132 -14.69 -11.54 1.21
C CYS A 132 -14.26 -12.88 0.60
N TYR A 133 -13.19 -13.46 1.12
CA TYR A 133 -12.77 -14.80 0.78
C TYR A 133 -12.51 -15.58 2.06
N TYR A 134 -12.74 -16.89 2.02
CA TYR A 134 -12.45 -17.78 3.11
C TYR A 134 -11.74 -19.01 2.57
N PHE A 135 -10.77 -19.51 3.33
CA PHE A 135 -10.08 -20.75 3.02
C PHE A 135 -10.81 -21.88 3.72
N GLN A 136 -11.43 -22.78 2.96
CA GLN A 136 -12.02 -23.99 3.51
C GLN A 136 -10.97 -25.11 3.43
N ARG A 137 -10.47 -25.55 4.58
CA ARG A 137 -9.68 -26.79 4.65
C ARG A 137 -10.65 -27.96 4.47
N CYS A 138 -10.41 -28.77 3.44
CA CYS A 138 -11.04 -30.07 3.26
C CYS A 138 -10.45 -31.09 4.24
#